data_AF-Q0EE07-F1
#
_entry.id   AF-Q0EE07-F1
#
_cell.length_a   1.000
_cell.length_b   1.000
_cell.length_c   1.000
_cell.angle_alpha   90.00
_cell.angle_beta   90.00
_cell.angle_gamma   90.00
#
_symmetry.space_group_name_H-M   'P 1'
#
loop_
_entity.id
_entity.type
_entity.pdbx_description
1 polymer ?
#
loop_
_entity_poly.entity_id
_entity_poly.type
_entity_poly.pdbx_seq_one_letter_code
_entity_poly.pdbx_strand_id
1 'polypeptide(L)'
;MRPDAKVEKVYLYPKPVDFRKSIDGLSALVELDIKVAVFDPVLFVFLPTRLLEGYRGYLMTDDYAGYNALGAQAGVERLGCWAHARRKFVEARKVQPKGKTGRADIALNLINKLYGVERDLNDACDDDRKTGRHDRSLPVLAQLKNWMEKTQPQVTSQNALGRALGYLASNWKKLERYVEEGYLPIDNNAAERAIRPFVIGRKNWLFSDTPKGASASAQLYSLVETAKANGQEPYAWLRHALERLPLATSVEDYEALLPWSCAPRLHS
;
A
#
# COMPACT_ATOMS: atom_id res chain seq x y z
N MET A 1 -0.85 14.99 14.67
CA MET A 1 0.60 15.28 14.54
C MET A 1 1.12 16.05 15.74
N ARG A 2 1.92 15.41 16.60
CA ARG A 2 2.97 16.14 17.35
C ARG A 2 4.06 16.59 16.36
N PRO A 3 4.83 17.65 16.66
CA PRO A 3 5.83 18.21 15.73
C PRO A 3 6.96 17.24 15.31
N ASP A 4 7.08 16.07 15.96
CA ASP A 4 8.28 15.22 15.85
C ASP A 4 7.97 13.76 15.42
N ALA A 5 6.72 13.44 15.08
CA ALA A 5 6.35 12.09 14.62
C ALA A 5 6.68 11.91 13.11
N LYS A 6 7.58 10.97 12.79
CA LYS A 6 7.90 10.61 11.40
C LYS A 6 6.95 9.51 10.92
N VAL A 7 6.07 9.85 9.99
CA VAL A 7 5.33 8.83 9.20
C VAL A 7 6.29 8.28 8.17
N GLU A 8 6.77 7.05 8.39
CA GLU A 8 7.79 6.44 7.52
C GLU A 8 7.20 5.77 6.27
N LYS A 9 5.89 5.43 6.30
CA LYS A 9 5.25 4.65 5.24
C LYS A 9 3.76 4.97 5.06
N VAL A 10 3.37 5.20 3.81
CA VAL A 10 1.97 5.28 3.39
C VAL A 10 1.78 4.36 2.18
N TYR A 11 0.79 3.48 2.26
CA TYR A 11 0.37 2.65 1.14
C TYR A 11 -0.96 3.14 0.57
N LEU A 12 -1.13 3.05 -0.74
CA LEU A 12 -2.29 3.62 -1.41
C LEU A 12 -2.94 2.63 -2.36
N TYR A 13 -4.24 2.38 -2.19
CA TYR A 13 -4.96 1.36 -2.95
C TYR A 13 -5.40 1.83 -4.36
N PRO A 14 -5.14 1.05 -5.43
CA PRO A 14 -5.41 1.39 -6.84
C PRO A 14 -6.82 1.78 -7.23
N LYS A 15 -7.82 1.10 -6.64
CA LYS A 15 -9.18 1.19 -7.15
C LYS A 15 -9.88 2.26 -6.34
N PRO A 16 -10.51 3.27 -6.97
CA PRO A 16 -11.45 4.12 -6.26
C PRO A 16 -12.40 3.16 -5.56
N VAL A 17 -12.39 3.20 -4.23
CA VAL A 17 -13.35 2.42 -3.50
C VAL A 17 -14.64 3.16 -3.69
N ASP A 18 -15.41 2.70 -4.65
CA ASP A 18 -16.50 3.50 -5.16
C ASP A 18 -17.63 3.60 -4.12
N PHE A 19 -17.78 4.81 -3.59
CA PHE A 19 -18.82 5.22 -2.65
C PHE A 19 -19.95 6.01 -3.32
N ARG A 20 -19.69 6.48 -4.55
CA ARG A 20 -20.44 6.20 -5.77
C ARG A 20 -19.87 6.94 -7.01
N LYS A 21 -18.99 7.96 -6.96
CA LYS A 21 -19.14 9.30 -6.32
C LYS A 21 -18.12 9.66 -5.22
N SER A 22 -16.86 9.26 -5.33
CA SER A 22 -15.78 9.90 -4.56
C SER A 22 -15.49 11.30 -5.11
N ILE A 23 -15.63 12.34 -4.30
CA ILE A 23 -14.85 13.56 -4.52
C ILE A 23 -13.46 13.25 -3.94
N ASP A 24 -12.47 13.18 -4.82
CA ASP A 24 -11.02 13.05 -4.58
C ASP A 24 -10.40 11.67 -4.25
N GLY A 25 -11.16 10.59 -4.46
CA GLY A 25 -10.67 9.41 -5.20
C GLY A 25 -9.44 8.61 -4.77
N LEU A 26 -8.98 8.64 -3.51
CA LEU A 26 -7.83 7.81 -3.06
C LEU A 26 -8.07 7.20 -1.67
N SER A 27 -7.71 5.94 -1.47
CA SER A 27 -7.73 5.27 -0.16
C SER A 27 -6.31 4.95 0.29
N ALA A 28 -5.89 5.54 1.41
CA ALA A 28 -4.59 5.29 2.02
C ALA A 28 -4.70 4.33 3.20
N LEU A 29 -3.78 3.37 3.27
CA LEU A 29 -3.55 2.51 4.42
C LEU A 29 -2.16 2.81 4.96
N VAL A 30 -2.09 3.11 6.24
CA VAL A 30 -0.83 3.42 6.92
C VAL A 30 -0.40 2.19 7.72
N GLU A 31 0.67 1.55 7.24
CA GLU A 31 1.55 0.59 7.94
C GLU A 31 2.32 1.25 9.09
N LEU A 32 1.93 1.14 10.38
CA LEU A 32 2.79 1.59 11.49
C LEU A 32 3.28 0.39 12.29
N ASP A 33 4.60 0.24 12.35
CA ASP A 33 5.29 -0.58 13.34
C ASP A 33 5.65 0.34 14.52
N ILE A 34 4.69 0.67 15.42
CA ILE A 34 4.94 1.65 16.50
C ILE A 34 4.30 1.26 17.84
N LYS A 35 5.15 1.28 18.90
CA LYS A 35 4.77 1.48 20.31
C LYS A 35 4.40 2.96 20.53
N VAL A 36 3.13 3.23 20.82
CA VAL A 36 2.42 4.52 20.60
C VAL A 36 2.42 5.45 21.84
N ALA A 37 2.39 6.77 21.60
CA ALA A 37 1.76 7.74 22.51
C ALA A 37 0.99 8.86 21.77
N VAL A 38 -0.33 8.85 21.99
CA VAL A 38 -1.32 9.93 22.11
C VAL A 38 -1.45 11.00 20.99
N PHE A 39 -2.62 10.95 20.32
CA PHE A 39 -3.15 11.82 19.25
C PHE A 39 -2.61 11.67 17.83
N ASP A 40 -2.61 10.45 17.27
CA ASP A 40 -2.87 10.29 15.84
C ASP A 40 -3.60 8.95 15.56
N PRO A 41 -4.75 8.98 14.87
CA PRO A 41 -5.49 7.76 14.54
C PRO A 41 -4.79 6.98 13.43
N VAL A 42 -4.78 5.65 13.53
CA VAL A 42 -4.71 4.80 12.33
C VAL A 42 -5.99 5.09 11.54
N LEU A 43 -5.91 5.95 10.53
CA LEU A 43 -7.07 6.37 9.76
C LEU A 43 -6.98 5.76 8.36
N PHE A 44 -7.96 4.93 8.01
CA PHE A 44 -8.20 4.53 6.63
C PHE A 44 -8.87 5.73 5.95
N VAL A 45 -8.06 6.67 5.46
CA VAL A 45 -8.54 7.95 4.92
C VAL A 45 -8.88 7.82 3.44
N PHE A 46 -10.12 8.15 3.11
CA PHE A 46 -10.51 8.63 1.79
C PHE A 46 -9.95 10.05 1.67
N LEU A 47 -8.90 10.24 0.88
CA LEU A 47 -8.10 11.46 0.88
C LEU A 47 -8.82 12.62 0.17
N PRO A 48 -9.18 13.70 0.88
CA PRO A 48 -8.94 15.05 0.38
C PRO A 48 -7.43 15.35 0.52
N THR A 49 -6.86 16.07 -0.46
CA THR A 49 -5.44 16.50 -0.53
C THR A 49 -4.90 17.17 0.74
N ARG A 50 -5.79 17.68 1.61
CA ARG A 50 -5.46 18.38 2.86
C ARG A 50 -4.79 17.52 3.93
N LEU A 51 -4.99 16.19 3.94
CA LEU A 51 -4.46 15.35 5.01
C LEU A 51 -2.97 14.99 4.84
N LEU A 52 -2.45 15.09 3.62
CA LEU A 52 -1.02 14.91 3.31
C LEU A 52 -0.33 16.27 3.07
N GLU A 53 -0.99 17.36 3.42
CA GLU A 53 -0.41 18.69 3.37
C GLU A 53 0.83 18.73 4.28
N GLY A 54 2.00 18.96 3.67
CA GLY A 54 3.28 18.96 4.37
C GLY A 54 3.93 17.58 4.57
N TYR A 55 3.33 16.48 4.10
CA TYR A 55 3.98 15.17 4.16
C TYR A 55 5.29 15.16 3.38
N ARG A 56 6.32 14.54 3.96
CA ARG A 56 7.61 14.29 3.35
C ARG A 56 8.05 12.87 3.68
N GLY A 57 8.49 12.13 2.68
CA GLY A 57 8.88 10.74 2.83
C GLY A 57 8.45 9.89 1.65
N TYR A 58 8.49 8.58 1.86
CA TYR A 58 8.26 7.59 0.82
C TYR A 58 6.77 7.24 0.68
N LEU A 59 6.33 7.00 -0.56
CA LEU A 59 4.93 6.72 -0.87
C LEU A 59 4.79 5.54 -1.84
N MET A 60 4.29 4.39 -1.37
CA MET A 60 4.07 3.22 -2.23
C MET A 60 2.78 3.36 -3.05
N THR A 61 2.92 3.32 -4.37
CA THR A 61 1.81 3.49 -5.32
C THR A 61 1.81 2.42 -6.41
N ASP A 62 0.64 2.18 -6.99
CA ASP A 62 0.44 1.32 -8.16
C ASP A 62 0.61 2.04 -9.52
N ASP A 63 1.06 3.30 -9.48
CA ASP A 63 1.12 4.22 -10.62
C ASP A 63 -0.25 4.69 -11.16
N TYR A 64 -1.30 4.66 -10.34
CA TYR A 64 -2.53 5.38 -10.66
C TYR A 64 -2.28 6.89 -10.77
N ALA A 65 -2.83 7.51 -11.83
CA ALA A 65 -2.60 8.92 -12.15
C ALA A 65 -3.09 9.89 -11.06
N GLY A 66 -4.03 9.48 -10.22
CA GLY A 66 -4.50 10.28 -9.08
C GLY A 66 -3.38 10.64 -8.08
N TYR A 67 -2.30 9.85 -8.03
CA TYR A 67 -1.16 10.12 -7.17
C TYR A 67 -0.16 11.12 -7.75
N ASN A 68 -0.38 11.64 -8.96
CA ASN A 68 0.56 12.56 -9.61
C ASN A 68 0.66 13.90 -8.87
N ALA A 69 -0.47 14.48 -8.46
CA ALA A 69 -0.47 15.73 -7.70
C ALA A 69 0.26 15.60 -6.36
N LEU A 70 0.07 14.46 -5.67
CA LEU A 70 0.76 14.17 -4.41
C LEU A 70 2.26 13.92 -4.61
N GLY A 71 2.64 13.17 -5.65
CA GLY A 71 4.05 12.93 -5.97
C GLY A 71 4.79 14.15 -6.53
N ALA A 72 4.09 15.21 -6.91
CA ALA A 72 4.68 16.48 -7.33
C ALA A 72 5.04 17.38 -6.13
N GLN A 73 4.59 17.03 -4.92
CA GLN A 73 4.91 17.79 -3.72
C GLN A 73 6.39 17.59 -3.33
N ALA A 74 7.04 18.69 -2.94
CA ALA A 74 8.45 18.66 -2.57
C ALA A 74 8.68 17.79 -1.32
N GLY A 75 9.59 16.83 -1.43
CA GLY A 75 9.93 15.90 -0.35
C GLY A 75 9.10 14.60 -0.34
N VAL A 76 8.21 14.39 -1.32
CA VAL A 76 7.47 13.13 -1.48
C VAL A 76 8.15 12.24 -2.53
N GLU A 77 8.64 11.08 -2.09
CA GLU A 77 9.36 10.13 -2.93
C GLU A 77 8.48 8.91 -3.25
N ARG A 78 7.96 8.83 -4.48
CA ARG A 78 7.09 7.71 -4.85
C ARG A 78 7.85 6.42 -5.14
N LEU A 79 7.34 5.30 -4.62
CA LEU A 79 7.69 3.95 -5.06
C LEU A 79 6.69 3.42 -6.09
N GLY A 80 7.19 2.53 -6.94
CA GLY A 80 6.42 1.77 -7.89
C GLY A 80 6.14 0.35 -7.37
N CYS A 81 4.95 -0.15 -7.66
CA CYS A 81 4.54 -1.49 -7.25
C CYS A 81 4.99 -2.57 -8.25
N TRP A 82 5.93 -3.44 -7.85
CA TRP A 82 6.39 -4.56 -8.70
C TRP A 82 5.29 -5.56 -9.04
N ALA A 83 4.26 -5.70 -8.21
CA ALA A 83 3.14 -6.60 -8.51
C ALA A 83 2.36 -6.13 -9.75
N HIS A 84 2.22 -4.81 -9.94
CA HIS A 84 1.61 -4.23 -11.13
C HIS A 84 2.48 -4.35 -12.38
N ALA A 85 3.79 -4.11 -12.25
CA ALA A 85 4.75 -4.37 -13.32
C ALA A 85 4.68 -5.84 -13.77
N ARG A 86 4.75 -6.77 -12.82
CA ARG A 86 4.65 -8.22 -13.05
C ARG A 86 3.36 -8.60 -13.77
N ARG A 87 2.21 -8.06 -13.34
CA ARG A 87 0.90 -8.37 -13.94
C ARG A 87 0.88 -8.06 -15.44
N LYS A 88 1.50 -6.97 -15.88
CA LYS A 88 1.57 -6.61 -17.31
C LYS A 88 2.37 -7.63 -18.12
N PHE A 89 3.48 -8.14 -17.57
CA PHE A 89 4.24 -9.21 -18.21
C PHE A 89 3.49 -10.56 -18.19
N VAL A 90 2.69 -10.84 -17.15
CA VAL A 90 1.79 -12.00 -17.14
C VAL A 90 0.78 -11.91 -18.27
N GLU A 91 0.14 -10.76 -18.47
CA GLU A 91 -0.79 -10.56 -19.60
C GLU A 91 -0.08 -10.66 -20.96
N ALA A 92 1.14 -10.12 -21.08
CA ALA A 92 1.94 -10.27 -22.29
C ALA A 92 2.31 -11.74 -22.57
N ARG A 93 2.59 -12.54 -21.54
CA ARG A 93 2.86 -13.97 -21.68
C ARG A 93 1.65 -14.75 -22.19
N LYS A 94 0.42 -14.38 -21.81
CA LYS A 94 -0.81 -15.08 -22.26
C LYS A 94 -1.01 -15.05 -23.77
N VAL A 95 -0.55 -13.99 -24.43
CA VAL A 95 -0.67 -13.80 -25.88
C VAL A 95 0.58 -14.22 -26.65
N GLN A 96 1.61 -14.70 -25.95
CA GLN A 96 2.82 -15.24 -26.56
C GLN A 96 2.55 -16.64 -27.17
N PRO A 97 3.20 -17.01 -28.29
CA PRO A 97 3.12 -18.38 -28.82
C PRO A 97 3.47 -19.43 -27.76
N LYS A 98 2.62 -20.46 -27.64
CA LYS A 98 2.81 -21.54 -26.66
C LYS A 98 4.03 -22.40 -27.02
N GLY A 99 4.71 -22.93 -26.00
CA GLY A 99 5.77 -23.94 -26.16
C GLY A 99 7.20 -23.40 -26.35
N LYS A 100 7.42 -22.09 -26.26
CA LYS A 100 8.77 -21.50 -26.26
C LYS A 100 8.89 -20.41 -25.19
N THR A 101 10.06 -20.35 -24.54
CA THR A 101 10.45 -19.22 -23.70
C THR A 101 10.55 -17.97 -24.56
N GLY A 102 9.80 -16.94 -24.21
CA GLY A 102 9.82 -15.66 -24.91
C GLY A 102 10.20 -14.50 -24.00
N ARG A 103 10.16 -13.30 -24.57
CA ARG A 103 10.60 -12.07 -23.89
C ARG A 103 9.83 -11.81 -22.59
N ALA A 104 8.53 -12.13 -22.54
CA ALA A 104 7.76 -11.98 -21.32
C ALA A 104 8.25 -12.91 -20.19
N ASP A 105 8.67 -14.13 -20.53
CA ASP A 105 9.20 -15.10 -19.55
C ASP A 105 10.53 -14.63 -18.97
N ILE A 106 11.40 -14.00 -19.77
CA ILE A 106 12.67 -13.45 -19.29
C ILE A 106 12.41 -12.39 -18.21
N ALA A 107 11.52 -11.43 -18.48
CA ALA A 107 11.12 -10.42 -17.50
C ALA A 107 10.53 -11.04 -16.24
N LEU A 108 9.60 -12.00 -16.39
CA LEU A 108 8.95 -12.67 -15.25
C LEU A 108 9.95 -13.45 -14.41
N ASN A 109 10.96 -14.08 -15.02
CA ASN A 109 12.00 -14.79 -14.29
C ASN A 109 12.86 -13.84 -13.46
N LEU A 110 13.28 -12.69 -14.03
CA LEU A 110 14.03 -11.67 -13.30
C LEU A 110 13.20 -11.06 -12.17
N ILE A 111 11.93 -10.74 -12.42
CA ILE A 111 11.02 -10.25 -11.37
C ILE A 111 10.84 -11.31 -10.27
N ASN A 112 10.68 -12.58 -10.62
CA ASN A 112 10.55 -13.66 -9.64
C ASN A 112 11.82 -13.82 -8.79
N LYS A 113 13.02 -13.53 -9.33
CA LYS A 113 14.26 -13.48 -8.54
C LYS A 113 14.22 -12.37 -7.49
N LEU A 114 13.72 -11.18 -7.83
CA LEU A 114 13.54 -10.08 -6.86
C LEU A 114 12.63 -10.51 -5.71
N TYR A 115 11.46 -11.10 -6.02
CA TYR A 115 10.58 -11.67 -4.99
C TYR A 115 11.19 -12.85 -4.23
N GLY A 116 12.15 -13.56 -4.83
CA GLY A 116 12.92 -14.58 -4.14
C GLY A 116 13.77 -13.97 -3.03
N VAL A 117 14.50 -12.90 -3.34
CA VAL A 117 15.28 -12.15 -2.35
C VAL A 117 14.39 -11.63 -1.23
N GLU A 118 13.24 -11.04 -1.54
CA GLU A 118 12.31 -10.53 -0.52
C GLU A 118 11.75 -11.63 0.39
N ARG A 119 11.49 -12.83 -0.14
CA ARG A 119 11.07 -13.96 0.70
C ARG A 119 12.18 -14.40 1.65
N ASP A 120 13.41 -14.46 1.17
CA ASP A 120 14.55 -14.89 1.99
C ASP A 120 14.89 -13.86 3.08
N LEU A 121 14.52 -12.59 2.89
CA LEU A 121 14.76 -11.48 3.83
C LEU A 121 13.50 -11.10 4.64
N ASN A 122 12.46 -11.95 4.64
CA ASN A 122 11.18 -11.62 5.28
C ASN A 122 11.34 -11.35 6.78
N ASP A 123 12.18 -12.14 7.45
CA ASP A 123 12.38 -12.07 8.90
C ASP A 123 13.64 -11.26 9.29
N ALA A 124 14.31 -10.65 8.31
CA ALA A 124 15.46 -9.78 8.55
C ALA A 124 15.02 -8.43 9.12
N CYS A 125 15.88 -7.78 9.91
CA CYS A 125 15.68 -6.38 10.28
C CYS A 125 15.88 -5.46 9.06
N ASP A 126 15.54 -4.19 9.17
CA ASP A 126 15.61 -3.26 8.04
C ASP A 126 17.05 -3.07 7.52
N ASP A 127 18.05 -2.97 8.39
CA ASP A 127 19.45 -2.80 7.99
C ASP A 127 19.98 -4.03 7.21
N ASP A 128 19.67 -5.22 7.70
CA ASP A 128 20.03 -6.48 7.03
C ASP A 128 19.27 -6.63 5.72
N ARG A 129 17.99 -6.25 5.69
CA ARG A 129 17.17 -6.29 4.46
C ARG A 129 17.72 -5.32 3.41
N LYS A 130 18.12 -4.11 3.81
CA LYS A 130 18.77 -3.13 2.92
C LYS A 130 20.06 -3.68 2.34
N THR A 131 20.93 -4.21 3.20
CA THR A 131 22.21 -4.82 2.79
C THR A 131 21.98 -5.99 1.83
N GLY A 132 21.07 -6.91 2.18
CA GLY A 132 20.71 -8.05 1.34
C GLY A 132 20.11 -7.64 -0.02
N ARG A 133 19.32 -6.56 -0.07
CA ARG A 133 18.82 -5.99 -1.34
C ARG A 133 19.95 -5.38 -2.17
N HIS A 134 20.90 -4.68 -1.55
CA HIS A 134 22.06 -4.15 -2.25
C HIS A 134 22.90 -5.25 -2.88
N ASP A 135 23.14 -6.34 -2.16
CA ASP A 135 23.97 -7.45 -2.65
C ASP A 135 23.26 -8.33 -3.68
N ARG A 136 21.94 -8.54 -3.52
CA ARG A 136 21.21 -9.57 -4.26
C ARG A 136 20.17 -9.02 -5.23
N SER A 137 19.48 -7.93 -4.88
CA SER A 137 18.44 -7.32 -5.71
C SER A 137 18.99 -6.32 -6.73
N LEU A 138 19.96 -5.47 -6.35
CA LEU A 138 20.55 -4.50 -7.30
C LEU A 138 21.16 -5.15 -8.55
N PRO A 139 21.90 -6.28 -8.47
CA PRO A 139 22.40 -6.94 -9.67
C PRO A 139 21.28 -7.45 -10.59
N VAL A 140 20.18 -7.94 -10.02
CA VAL A 140 19.01 -8.41 -10.78
C VAL A 140 18.26 -7.23 -11.41
N LEU A 141 18.14 -6.10 -10.71
CA LEU A 141 17.59 -4.85 -11.25
C LEU A 141 18.43 -4.35 -12.42
N ALA A 142 19.76 -4.33 -12.29
CA ALA A 142 20.66 -3.93 -13.38
C ALA A 142 20.51 -4.85 -14.61
N GLN A 143 20.44 -6.17 -14.40
CA GLN A 143 20.17 -7.14 -15.46
C GLN A 143 18.83 -6.86 -16.16
N LEU A 144 17.78 -6.60 -15.39
CA LEU A 144 16.45 -6.32 -15.92
C LEU A 144 16.40 -4.99 -16.69
N LYS A 145 17.09 -3.96 -16.21
CA LYS A 145 17.23 -2.65 -16.89
C LYS A 145 17.92 -2.81 -18.24
N ASN A 146 19.08 -3.45 -18.26
CA ASN A 146 19.84 -3.71 -19.48
C ASN A 146 19.04 -4.54 -20.48
N TRP A 147 18.31 -5.54 -19.99
CA TRP A 147 17.43 -6.35 -20.84
C TRP A 147 16.28 -5.51 -21.42
N MET A 148 15.63 -4.68 -20.60
CA MET A 148 14.54 -3.80 -21.02
C MET A 148 15.00 -2.83 -22.12
N GLU A 149 16.12 -2.13 -21.91
CA GLU A 149 16.68 -1.15 -22.85
C GLU A 149 17.06 -1.80 -24.19
N LYS A 150 17.62 -3.01 -24.17
CA LYS A 150 17.91 -3.77 -25.40
C LYS A 150 16.66 -4.27 -26.12
N THR A 151 15.61 -4.61 -25.37
CA THR A 151 14.41 -5.25 -25.91
C THR A 151 13.40 -4.24 -26.45
N GLN A 152 13.29 -3.06 -25.82
CA GLN A 152 12.28 -2.05 -26.15
C GLN A 152 12.31 -1.59 -27.62
N PRO A 153 13.47 -1.34 -28.27
CA PRO A 153 13.52 -0.96 -29.69
C PRO A 153 13.04 -2.07 -30.63
N GLN A 154 13.00 -3.32 -30.17
CA GLN A 154 12.69 -4.49 -30.97
C GLN A 154 11.22 -4.93 -30.83
N VAL A 155 10.38 -4.15 -30.15
CA VAL A 155 8.98 -4.49 -29.86
C VAL A 155 8.09 -3.30 -30.20
N THR A 156 7.01 -3.56 -30.94
CA THR A 156 6.00 -2.53 -31.21
C THR A 156 5.27 -2.15 -29.92
N SER A 157 5.16 -0.84 -29.66
CA SER A 157 4.58 -0.29 -28.43
C SER A 157 3.11 -0.68 -28.20
N GLN A 158 2.38 -0.98 -29.28
CA GLN A 158 0.94 -1.26 -29.26
C GLN A 158 0.59 -2.67 -28.76
N ASN A 159 1.50 -3.64 -28.92
CA ASN A 159 1.22 -5.01 -28.49
C ASN A 159 1.34 -5.15 -26.95
N ALA A 160 0.90 -6.28 -26.40
CA ALA A 160 0.89 -6.50 -24.95
C ALA A 160 2.30 -6.41 -24.31
N LEU A 161 3.33 -6.93 -24.99
CA LEU A 161 4.72 -6.84 -24.53
C LEU A 161 5.26 -5.41 -24.59
N GLY A 162 4.96 -4.67 -25.66
CA GLY A 162 5.34 -3.27 -25.83
C GLY A 162 4.74 -2.38 -24.74
N ARG A 163 3.46 -2.61 -24.41
CA ARG A 163 2.78 -1.92 -23.28
C ARG A 163 3.40 -2.29 -21.92
N ALA A 164 3.82 -3.55 -21.73
CA ALA A 164 4.49 -3.97 -20.50
C ALA A 164 5.88 -3.32 -20.35
N LEU A 165 6.68 -3.30 -21.42
CA LEU A 165 7.99 -2.62 -21.46
C LEU A 165 7.84 -1.12 -21.27
N GLY A 166 6.86 -0.48 -21.90
CA GLY A 166 6.58 0.94 -21.72
C GLY A 166 6.24 1.28 -20.28
N TYR A 167 5.40 0.46 -19.62
CA TYR A 167 5.11 0.67 -18.19
C TYR A 167 6.35 0.48 -17.31
N LEU A 168 7.16 -0.56 -17.57
CA LEU A 168 8.38 -0.81 -16.82
C LEU A 168 9.36 0.36 -16.96
N ALA A 169 9.57 0.85 -18.18
CA ALA A 169 10.48 1.96 -18.47
C ALA A 169 10.02 3.28 -17.81
N SER A 170 8.76 3.66 -18.00
CA SER A 170 8.21 4.91 -17.44
C SER A 170 8.20 4.93 -15.90
N ASN A 171 8.25 3.75 -15.26
CA ASN A 171 8.23 3.62 -13.81
C ASN A 171 9.55 3.17 -13.20
N TRP A 172 10.61 3.01 -13.99
CA TRP A 172 11.85 2.39 -13.56
C TRP A 172 12.42 3.02 -12.28
N LYS A 173 12.56 4.36 -12.26
CA LYS A 173 13.05 5.10 -11.08
C LYS A 173 12.23 4.84 -9.82
N LYS A 174 10.92 4.70 -9.94
CA LYS A 174 10.02 4.42 -8.81
C LYS A 174 10.13 2.95 -8.38
N LEU A 175 10.31 2.04 -9.34
CA LEU A 175 10.40 0.61 -9.11
C LEU A 175 11.74 0.18 -8.50
N GLU A 176 12.85 0.84 -8.82
CA GLU A 176 14.16 0.50 -8.23
C GLU A 176 14.29 0.99 -6.78
N ARG A 177 13.57 2.05 -6.42
CA ARG A 177 13.61 2.73 -5.11
C ARG A 177 13.36 1.86 -3.87
N TYR A 178 12.65 0.72 -3.99
CA TYR A 178 12.42 -0.14 -2.82
C TYR A 178 13.71 -0.69 -2.19
N VAL A 179 14.83 -0.65 -2.92
CA VAL A 179 16.15 -1.05 -2.40
C VAL A 179 16.86 0.06 -1.64
N GLU A 180 16.37 1.31 -1.67
CA GLU A 180 17.00 2.45 -1.00
C GLU A 180 17.03 2.24 0.53
N GLU A 181 15.99 1.65 1.11
CA GLU A 181 15.88 1.38 2.55
C GLU A 181 15.16 0.05 2.83
N GLY A 182 15.48 -0.60 3.95
CA GLY A 182 14.95 -1.91 4.31
C GLY A 182 13.46 -1.96 4.61
N TYR A 183 12.92 -0.91 5.23
CA TYR A 183 11.50 -0.80 5.57
C TYR A 183 10.60 -0.56 4.33
N LEU A 184 11.19 -0.22 3.18
CA LEU A 184 10.44 0.03 1.95
C LEU A 184 9.86 -1.28 1.39
N PRO A 185 8.60 -1.29 0.95
CA PRO A 185 7.97 -2.49 0.42
C PRO A 185 8.30 -2.63 -1.07
N ILE A 186 8.40 -3.86 -1.56
CA ILE A 186 8.54 -4.13 -3.01
C ILE A 186 7.22 -3.89 -3.77
N ASP A 187 6.07 -4.00 -3.09
CA ASP A 187 4.75 -3.87 -3.69
C ASP A 187 3.70 -3.31 -2.72
N ASN A 188 2.49 -3.10 -3.24
CA ASN A 188 1.36 -2.53 -2.51
C ASN A 188 0.34 -3.60 -2.06
N ASN A 189 0.69 -4.89 -2.12
CA ASN A 189 -0.27 -5.97 -1.89
C ASN A 189 -0.79 -6.01 -0.46
N ALA A 190 0.00 -5.57 0.53
CA ALA A 190 -0.46 -5.45 1.91
C ALA A 190 -1.67 -4.51 2.00
N ALA A 191 -1.59 -3.36 1.35
CA ALA A 191 -2.69 -2.42 1.26
C ALA A 191 -3.87 -3.01 0.48
N GLU A 192 -3.62 -3.62 -0.68
CA GLU A 192 -4.69 -4.27 -1.43
C GLU A 192 -5.43 -5.35 -0.62
N ARG A 193 -4.74 -6.08 0.26
CA ARG A 193 -5.36 -7.07 1.15
C ARG A 193 -6.20 -6.42 2.25
N ALA A 194 -5.69 -5.39 2.91
CA ALA A 194 -6.37 -4.74 4.03
C ALA A 194 -7.66 -4.01 3.59
N ILE A 195 -7.69 -3.42 2.39
CA ILE A 195 -8.91 -2.77 1.86
C ILE A 195 -9.87 -3.75 1.18
N ARG A 196 -9.46 -4.99 0.88
CA ARG A 196 -10.29 -5.96 0.15
C ARG A 196 -11.59 -6.35 0.88
N PRO A 197 -11.60 -6.63 2.20
CA PRO A 197 -12.84 -6.89 2.93
C PRO A 197 -13.85 -5.75 2.77
N PHE A 198 -13.36 -4.51 2.80
CA PHE A 198 -14.18 -3.32 2.61
C PHE A 198 -14.77 -3.24 1.20
N VAL A 199 -13.94 -3.45 0.17
CA VAL A 199 -14.36 -3.46 -1.24
C VAL A 199 -15.37 -4.58 -1.54
N ILE A 200 -15.30 -5.71 -0.82
CA ILE A 200 -16.28 -6.80 -0.94
C ILE A 200 -17.56 -6.44 -0.18
N GLY A 201 -17.44 -5.97 1.07
CA GLY A 201 -18.57 -5.59 1.92
C GLY A 201 -19.49 -4.56 1.26
N ARG A 202 -18.93 -3.50 0.66
CA ARG A 202 -19.72 -2.46 -0.01
C ARG A 202 -20.60 -2.97 -1.15
N LYS A 203 -20.20 -4.06 -1.84
CA LYS A 203 -21.02 -4.65 -2.90
C LYS A 203 -22.29 -5.32 -2.34
N ASN A 204 -22.29 -5.64 -1.06
CA ASN A 204 -23.36 -6.35 -0.36
C ASN A 204 -24.19 -5.41 0.54
N TRP A 205 -23.81 -4.13 0.68
CA TRP A 205 -24.54 -3.17 1.51
C TRP A 205 -25.54 -2.39 0.68
N LEU A 206 -26.84 -2.63 0.93
CA LEU A 206 -27.96 -2.08 0.16
C LEU A 206 -28.08 -0.53 0.17
N PHE A 207 -27.28 0.19 0.96
CA PHE A 207 -27.39 1.66 1.12
C PHE A 207 -26.04 2.40 1.17
N SER A 208 -24.95 1.74 0.76
CA SER A 208 -23.60 2.36 0.68
C SER A 208 -23.40 3.22 -0.55
N ASP A 209 -24.51 3.77 -1.02
CA ASP A 209 -24.62 4.43 -2.28
C ASP A 209 -24.55 5.96 -2.02
N THR A 210 -25.01 6.50 -0.89
CA THR A 210 -24.94 7.96 -0.66
C THR A 210 -23.55 8.41 -0.18
N PRO A 211 -23.11 9.65 -0.49
CA PRO A 211 -21.90 10.23 0.11
C PRO A 211 -21.90 10.23 1.66
N LYS A 212 -23.08 10.29 2.28
CA LYS A 212 -23.24 10.16 3.73
C LYS A 212 -22.99 8.73 4.21
N GLY A 213 -23.60 7.73 3.56
CA GLY A 213 -23.36 6.32 3.85
C GLY A 213 -21.90 5.92 3.64
N ALA A 214 -21.26 6.55 2.67
CA ALA A 214 -19.83 6.43 2.41
C ALA A 214 -18.95 6.93 3.56
N SER A 215 -19.20 8.16 4.00
CA SER A 215 -18.48 8.78 5.12
C SER A 215 -18.65 7.96 6.41
N ALA A 216 -19.88 7.53 6.71
CA ALA A 216 -20.16 6.69 7.88
C ALA A 216 -19.43 5.33 7.81
N SER A 217 -19.44 4.69 6.64
CA SER A 217 -18.73 3.42 6.44
C SER A 217 -17.21 3.59 6.60
N ALA A 218 -16.65 4.68 6.07
CA ALA A 218 -15.23 4.99 6.21
C ALA A 218 -14.80 5.17 7.67
N GLN A 219 -15.60 5.88 8.48
CA GLN A 219 -15.34 6.08 9.91
C GLN A 219 -15.36 4.75 10.66
N LEU A 220 -16.41 3.93 10.48
CA LEU A 220 -16.52 2.64 11.15
C LEU A 220 -15.38 1.69 10.78
N TYR A 221 -15.01 1.63 9.51
CA TYR A 221 -13.90 0.78 9.07
C TYR A 221 -12.56 1.26 9.58
N SER A 222 -12.35 2.57 9.68
CA SER A 222 -11.13 3.11 10.29
C SER A 222 -10.99 2.62 11.72
N LEU A 223 -12.08 2.65 12.51
CA LEU A 223 -12.08 2.14 13.89
C LEU A 223 -11.77 0.63 13.94
N VAL A 224 -12.41 -0.17 13.09
CA VAL A 224 -12.19 -1.63 13.01
C VAL A 224 -10.74 -1.97 12.65
N GLU A 225 -10.20 -1.32 11.62
CA GLU A 225 -8.84 -1.61 11.18
C GLU A 225 -7.79 -1.05 12.15
N THR A 226 -8.07 0.05 12.84
CA THR A 226 -7.25 0.52 13.98
C THR A 226 -7.17 -0.55 15.06
N ALA A 227 -8.32 -1.15 15.43
CA ALA A 227 -8.35 -2.19 16.44
C ALA A 227 -7.47 -3.38 16.02
N LYS A 228 -7.64 -3.88 14.78
CA LYS A 228 -6.83 -4.99 14.25
C LYS A 228 -5.34 -4.67 14.21
N ALA A 229 -4.98 -3.47 13.76
CA ALA A 229 -3.58 -3.03 13.70
C ALA A 229 -2.92 -3.01 15.09
N ASN A 230 -3.70 -2.79 16.15
CA ASN A 230 -3.25 -2.83 17.54
C ASN A 230 -3.45 -4.19 18.20
N GLY A 231 -3.67 -5.26 17.42
CA GLY A 231 -3.83 -6.62 17.92
C GLY A 231 -5.15 -6.89 18.66
N GLN A 232 -6.12 -5.98 18.57
CA GLN A 232 -7.41 -6.11 19.24
C GLN A 232 -8.42 -6.86 18.36
N GLU A 233 -9.26 -7.68 18.99
CA GLU A 233 -10.48 -8.20 18.33
C GLU A 233 -11.49 -7.05 18.19
N PRO A 234 -11.91 -6.68 16.97
CA PRO A 234 -12.69 -5.46 16.74
C PRO A 234 -14.00 -5.38 17.52
N TYR A 235 -14.75 -6.48 17.63
CA TYR A 235 -16.02 -6.46 18.35
C TYR A 235 -15.80 -6.25 19.85
N ALA A 236 -14.79 -6.90 20.43
CA ALA A 236 -14.43 -6.74 21.82
C ALA A 236 -14.02 -5.32 22.17
N TRP A 237 -13.17 -4.71 21.34
CA TRP A 237 -12.76 -3.33 21.55
C TRP A 237 -13.91 -2.34 21.36
N LEU A 238 -14.68 -2.45 20.27
CA LEU A 238 -15.80 -1.52 20.01
C LEU A 238 -16.83 -1.54 21.14
N ARG A 239 -17.20 -2.71 21.63
CA ARG A 239 -18.10 -2.85 22.78
C ARG A 239 -17.50 -2.23 24.03
N HIS A 240 -16.24 -2.56 24.36
CA HIS A 240 -15.56 -2.01 25.52
C HIS A 240 -15.54 -0.47 25.51
N ALA A 241 -15.18 0.11 24.37
CA ALA A 241 -15.14 1.55 24.16
C ALA A 241 -16.54 2.16 24.25
N LEU A 242 -17.52 1.65 23.51
CA LEU A 242 -18.88 2.21 23.47
C LEU A 242 -19.63 2.10 24.80
N GLU A 243 -19.38 1.07 25.61
CA GLU A 243 -19.93 0.94 26.97
C GLU A 243 -19.39 1.99 27.93
N ARG A 244 -18.14 2.43 27.75
CA ARG A 244 -17.42 3.31 28.69
C ARG A 244 -17.35 4.76 28.21
N LEU A 245 -17.51 5.00 26.92
CA LEU A 245 -17.49 6.33 26.33
C LEU A 245 -18.47 7.32 27.01
N PRO A 246 -19.69 6.92 27.42
CA PRO A 246 -20.60 7.83 28.14
C PRO A 246 -20.13 8.20 29.55
N LEU A 247 -19.19 7.44 30.12
CA LEU A 247 -18.63 7.66 31.46
C LEU A 247 -17.36 8.52 31.42
N ALA A 248 -16.80 8.77 30.24
CA ALA A 248 -15.59 9.56 30.08
C ALA A 248 -15.89 11.06 30.29
N THR A 249 -15.12 11.70 31.18
CA THR A 249 -15.29 13.12 31.54
C THR A 249 -14.02 13.94 31.35
N SER A 250 -12.88 13.28 31.17
CA SER A 250 -11.56 13.87 30.97
C SER A 250 -10.89 13.36 29.70
N VAL A 251 -9.82 14.04 29.27
CA VAL A 251 -9.02 13.62 28.11
C VAL A 251 -8.40 12.24 28.37
N GLU A 252 -7.93 12.01 29.58
CA GLU A 252 -7.33 10.77 30.04
C GLU A 252 -8.32 9.59 29.98
N ASP A 253 -9.60 9.83 30.27
CA ASP A 253 -10.65 8.82 30.15
C ASP A 253 -10.84 8.39 28.69
N TYR A 254 -10.82 9.33 27.74
CA TYR A 254 -10.90 9.00 26.31
C TYR A 254 -9.66 8.27 25.83
N GLU A 255 -8.47 8.68 26.30
CA GLU A 255 -7.21 8.03 25.96
C GLU A 255 -7.13 6.57 26.44
N ALA A 256 -7.73 6.28 27.60
CA ALA A 256 -7.82 4.93 28.15
C ALA A 256 -8.68 3.98 27.29
N LEU A 257 -9.58 4.50 26.46
CA LEU A 257 -10.45 3.70 25.57
C LEU A 257 -9.79 3.41 24.21
N LEU A 258 -8.63 3.99 23.94
CA LEU A 258 -7.91 3.79 22.68
C LEU A 258 -7.43 2.32 22.57
N PRO A 259 -7.36 1.75 21.35
CA PRO A 259 -7.09 0.33 21.16
C PRO A 259 -5.68 -0.11 21.58
N TRP A 260 -4.75 0.81 21.75
CA TRP A 260 -3.41 0.57 22.32
C TRP A 260 -3.34 0.77 23.84
N SER A 261 -4.38 1.30 24.46
CA SER A 261 -4.43 1.66 25.89
C SER A 261 -5.31 0.73 26.72
N CYS A 262 -5.97 -0.25 26.10
CA CYS A 262 -6.92 -1.13 26.79
C CYS A 262 -6.72 -2.61 26.44
N ALA A 263 -7.21 -3.48 27.32
CA ALA A 263 -7.30 -4.93 27.13
C ALA A 263 -8.77 -5.36 27.25
N PRO A 264 -9.58 -5.22 26.17
CA PRO A 264 -10.97 -5.63 26.15
C PRO A 264 -11.11 -7.12 26.44
N ARG A 265 -12.11 -7.50 27.23
CA ARG A 265 -12.41 -8.92 27.42
C ARG A 265 -12.97 -9.50 26.12
N LEU A 266 -12.27 -10.53 25.62
CA LEU A 266 -12.77 -11.41 24.58
C LEU A 266 -14.01 -12.13 25.10
N HIS A 267 -15.00 -12.31 24.23
CA HIS A 267 -16.13 -13.17 24.58
C HIS A 267 -15.70 -14.63 24.47
N SER A 268 -16.10 -15.42 25.46
CA SER A 268 -16.06 -16.88 25.44
C SER A 268 -17.15 -17.45 24.55
#